data_AF-A0A0G8EFP3-F1
#
_entry.id   AF-A0A0G8EFP3-F1
#
_cell.length_a   1.000
_cell.length_b   1.000
_cell.length_c   1.000
_cell.angle_alpha   90.00
_cell.angle_beta   90.00
_cell.angle_gamma   90.00
#
_symmetry.space_group_name_H-M   'P 1'
#
loop_
_entity.id
_entity.type
_entity.pdbx_description
1 polymer ?
#
loop_
_entity_poly.entity_id
_entity_poly.type
_entity_poly.pdbx_seq_one_letter_code
_entity_poly.pdbx_strand_id
1 'polypeptide(L)'
;MKKSIITFFSLATLFTLPVSSLAETNLNENNETVTNESIEGKELLLSYSNENVTAYVAPSGNKTYHGTTPRQYTTAAVHPNVCGSPLSGTRFPKGTIINTHTSLGMPNGSAKSTFVVEDMGDVYCDRGLSYNWFDIYFGVSSTSNYNNAVNFGKPKVSYSTY
;
A
#
# COMPACT_ATOMS: atom_id res chain seq x y z
N MET A 1 -40.11 48.50 45.72
CA MET A 1 -41.20 48.52 44.73
C MET A 1 -41.35 47.10 44.20
N LYS A 2 -42.48 46.41 44.46
CA LYS A 2 -43.56 46.11 43.47
C LYS A 2 -42.98 45.54 42.16
N LYS A 3 -43.31 44.35 41.64
CA LYS A 3 -44.55 43.55 41.70
C LYS A 3 -44.32 42.19 41.02
N SER A 4 -45.03 41.18 41.53
CA SER A 4 -45.84 40.15 40.85
C SER A 4 -45.26 39.20 39.78
N ILE A 5 -45.34 37.87 40.03
CA ILE A 5 -46.36 36.87 39.62
C ILE A 5 -46.16 36.39 38.17
N ILE A 6 -46.03 35.08 37.98
CA ILE A 6 -46.96 34.20 37.23
C ILE A 6 -46.34 32.78 37.21
N THR A 7 -47.04 31.86 37.88
CA THR A 7 -46.91 30.40 37.71
C THR A 7 -47.82 29.98 36.56
N PHE A 8 -47.35 29.15 35.63
CA PHE A 8 -48.24 28.34 34.79
C PHE A 8 -47.67 26.95 34.52
N PHE A 9 -48.62 26.04 34.36
CA PHE A 9 -48.60 24.59 34.40
C PHE A 9 -47.97 23.91 33.17
N SER A 10 -47.35 22.74 33.44
CA SER A 10 -47.46 21.43 32.76
C SER A 10 -47.86 21.37 31.28
N LEU A 11 -47.07 20.67 30.47
CA LEU A 11 -47.48 19.37 29.91
C LEU A 11 -46.27 18.63 29.34
N ALA A 12 -45.86 17.54 30.01
CA ALA A 12 -44.89 16.59 29.47
C ALA A 12 -45.62 15.62 28.53
N THR A 13 -45.44 15.78 27.23
CA THR A 13 -45.85 14.79 26.23
C THR A 13 -44.68 13.86 25.97
N LEU A 14 -44.68 12.69 26.62
CA LEU A 14 -43.85 11.56 26.20
C LEU A 14 -44.39 11.03 24.87
N PHE A 15 -43.65 11.26 23.79
CA PHE A 15 -43.80 10.47 22.58
C PHE A 15 -43.03 9.15 22.78
N THR A 16 -43.77 8.08 23.07
CA THR A 16 -43.27 6.71 22.92
C THR A 16 -43.24 6.39 21.43
N LEU A 17 -42.05 6.22 20.87
CA LEU A 17 -41.89 5.66 19.52
C LEU A 17 -42.24 4.16 19.55
N PRO A 18 -43.00 3.64 18.57
CA PRO A 18 -43.22 2.21 18.45
C PRO A 18 -41.90 1.51 18.12
N VAL A 19 -41.58 0.48 18.89
CA VAL A 19 -40.54 -0.50 18.57
C VAL A 19 -41.03 -1.28 17.35
N SER A 20 -40.54 -0.94 16.17
CA SER A 20 -40.71 -1.78 14.98
C SER A 20 -39.79 -2.99 15.12
N SER A 21 -40.40 -4.17 15.32
CA SER A 21 -39.68 -5.44 15.16
C SER A 21 -39.26 -5.56 13.70
N LEU A 22 -37.96 -5.54 13.45
CA LEU A 22 -37.45 -6.01 12.17
C LEU A 22 -37.55 -7.53 12.17
N ALA A 23 -38.34 -8.01 11.21
CA ALA A 23 -38.53 -9.39 10.89
C ALA A 23 -37.18 -10.08 10.66
N GLU A 24 -37.07 -11.30 11.19
CA GLU A 24 -36.07 -12.27 10.76
C GLU A 24 -36.28 -12.56 9.28
N THR A 25 -35.39 -12.07 8.43
CA THR A 25 -35.15 -12.66 7.11
C THR A 25 -33.96 -13.59 7.26
N ASN A 26 -34.28 -14.84 7.56
CA ASN A 26 -33.41 -15.95 7.23
C ASN A 26 -33.54 -16.15 5.72
N LEU A 27 -32.44 -16.00 4.96
CA LEU A 27 -32.04 -16.88 3.85
C LEU A 27 -30.88 -16.29 3.06
N ASN A 28 -29.83 -17.11 3.01
CA ASN A 28 -28.79 -17.17 1.99
C ASN A 28 -27.70 -16.09 2.05
N GLU A 29 -26.85 -16.18 3.10
CA GLU A 29 -25.45 -15.82 2.94
C GLU A 29 -24.86 -16.74 1.87
N ASN A 30 -24.80 -16.20 0.66
CA ASN A 30 -23.92 -16.70 -0.37
C ASN A 30 -22.54 -16.68 0.28
N ASN A 31 -21.96 -17.87 0.50
CA ASN A 31 -20.55 -18.04 0.85
C ASN A 31 -19.70 -17.42 -0.27
N GLU A 32 -19.56 -16.09 -0.22
CA GLU A 32 -18.53 -15.36 -0.92
C GLU A 32 -17.24 -15.83 -0.25
N THR A 33 -16.61 -16.78 -0.92
CA THR A 33 -15.28 -17.25 -0.55
C THR A 33 -14.37 -16.07 -0.83
N VAL A 34 -14.20 -15.21 0.18
CA VAL A 34 -13.11 -14.25 0.24
C VAL A 34 -11.85 -15.11 0.30
N THR A 35 -11.35 -15.46 -0.87
CA THR A 35 -10.02 -16.05 -1.01
C THR A 35 -9.05 -14.95 -0.64
N ASN A 36 -8.79 -14.81 0.66
CA ASN A 36 -7.55 -14.23 1.13
C ASN A 36 -6.46 -15.06 0.47
N GLU A 37 -5.96 -14.61 -0.69
CA GLU A 37 -4.79 -15.17 -1.34
C GLU A 37 -3.63 -14.98 -0.37
N SER A 38 -3.49 -15.95 0.53
CA SER A 38 -2.47 -15.95 1.55
C SER A 38 -1.16 -16.31 0.87
N ILE A 39 -0.22 -15.38 0.86
CA ILE A 39 1.19 -15.73 0.74
C ILE A 39 1.53 -16.39 2.08
N GLU A 40 1.54 -17.73 2.09
CA GLU A 40 1.90 -18.64 3.20
C GLU A 40 2.10 -17.94 4.56
N GLY A 41 1.00 -17.72 5.30
CA GLY A 41 1.03 -17.21 6.67
C GLY A 41 1.15 -15.69 6.85
N LYS A 42 1.04 -14.88 5.79
CA LYS A 42 1.00 -13.42 5.89
C LYS A 42 -0.40 -12.85 5.65
N GLU A 43 -0.79 -11.88 6.47
CA GLU A 43 -2.07 -11.18 6.38
C GLU A 43 -1.99 -10.06 5.33
N LEU A 44 -3.04 -9.90 4.53
CA LEU A 44 -3.18 -8.76 3.63
C LEU A 44 -3.25 -7.47 4.44
N LEU A 45 -2.33 -6.55 4.21
CA LEU A 45 -2.34 -5.23 4.83
C LEU A 45 -3.26 -4.29 4.05
N LEU A 46 -2.91 -3.99 2.79
CA LEU A 46 -3.64 -3.06 1.93
C LEU A 46 -3.49 -3.43 0.45
N SER A 47 -4.44 -2.97 -0.38
CA SER A 47 -4.39 -3.07 -1.83
C SER A 47 -4.34 -1.68 -2.46
N TYR A 48 -3.53 -1.56 -3.51
CA TYR A 48 -3.27 -0.31 -4.24
C TYR A 48 -3.50 -0.54 -5.73
N SER A 49 -3.98 0.48 -6.43
CA SER A 49 -4.29 0.40 -7.85
C SER A 49 -3.66 1.53 -8.64
N ASN A 50 -3.30 1.24 -9.90
CA ASN A 50 -2.74 2.23 -10.82
C ASN A 50 -1.50 2.97 -10.25
N GLU A 51 -0.65 2.22 -9.54
CA GLU A 51 0.59 2.72 -8.95
C GLU A 51 1.73 2.60 -9.95
N ASN A 52 2.68 3.54 -9.91
CA ASN A 52 3.88 3.47 -10.73
C ASN A 52 4.82 2.39 -10.20
N VAL A 53 5.43 1.65 -11.12
CA VAL A 53 6.59 0.80 -10.83
C VAL A 53 7.72 1.22 -11.74
N THR A 54 8.94 1.30 -11.22
CA THR A 54 10.13 1.56 -12.04
C THR A 54 11.21 0.52 -11.76
N ALA A 55 12.37 0.72 -12.36
CA ALA A 55 13.57 -0.07 -12.11
C ALA A 55 14.78 0.82 -11.82
N TYR A 56 15.67 0.34 -10.96
CA TYR A 56 16.95 1.00 -10.65
C TYR A 56 18.13 0.03 -10.67
N VAL A 57 19.33 0.60 -10.78
CA VAL A 57 20.59 -0.12 -10.60
C VAL A 57 21.40 0.54 -9.49
N ALA A 58 22.31 -0.20 -8.90
CA ALA A 58 23.19 0.31 -7.85
C ALA A 58 24.64 -0.14 -8.07
N PRO A 59 25.65 0.65 -7.68
CA PRO A 59 27.04 0.22 -7.65
C PRO A 59 27.24 -1.09 -6.87
N SER A 60 28.25 -1.87 -7.26
CA SER A 60 28.59 -3.11 -6.56
C SER A 60 28.95 -2.84 -5.10
N GLY A 61 28.44 -3.68 -4.20
CA GLY A 61 28.70 -3.59 -2.75
C GLY A 61 27.83 -2.60 -1.99
N ASN A 62 27.03 -1.76 -2.67
CA ASN A 62 26.09 -0.86 -2.00
C ASN A 62 25.04 -1.65 -1.21
N LYS A 63 24.74 -1.16 -0.01
CA LYS A 63 23.67 -1.66 0.85
C LYS A 63 22.40 -0.88 0.61
N THR A 64 21.27 -1.53 0.83
CA THR A 64 19.97 -0.86 0.87
C THR A 64 19.89 0.08 2.07
N TYR A 65 18.87 0.94 2.10
CA TYR A 65 18.52 1.75 3.27
C TYR A 65 18.48 0.94 4.58
N HIS A 66 17.97 -0.30 4.53
CA HIS A 66 17.90 -1.19 5.69
C HIS A 66 19.14 -2.07 5.93
N GLY A 67 20.26 -1.75 5.26
CA GLY A 67 21.56 -2.40 5.45
C GLY A 67 21.70 -3.79 4.83
N THR A 68 20.74 -4.25 4.02
CA THR A 68 20.82 -5.56 3.36
C THR A 68 21.55 -5.46 2.02
N THR A 69 21.98 -6.61 1.48
CA THR A 69 22.45 -6.67 0.09
C THR A 69 21.22 -6.82 -0.82
N PRO A 70 20.99 -5.91 -1.79
CA PRO A 70 19.82 -6.00 -2.66
C PRO A 70 19.89 -7.23 -3.57
N ARG A 71 18.74 -7.88 -3.80
CA ARG A 71 18.59 -9.07 -4.64
C ARG A 71 17.90 -8.69 -5.94
N GLN A 72 18.56 -9.00 -7.06
CA GLN A 72 18.09 -8.64 -8.40
C GLN A 72 16.67 -9.18 -8.64
N TYR A 73 15.79 -8.31 -9.15
CA TYR A 73 14.37 -8.57 -9.44
C TYR A 73 13.54 -9.00 -8.22
N THR A 74 13.99 -8.68 -7.00
CA THR A 74 13.26 -9.03 -5.77
C THR A 74 13.23 -7.87 -4.79
N THR A 75 14.35 -7.18 -4.58
CA THR A 75 14.39 -6.02 -3.69
C THR A 75 13.63 -4.85 -4.29
N ALA A 76 12.75 -4.26 -3.48
CA ALA A 76 12.03 -3.04 -3.79
C ALA A 76 12.56 -1.87 -2.96
N ALA A 77 12.75 -0.73 -3.62
CA ALA A 77 12.84 0.57 -2.99
C ALA A 77 11.46 1.24 -3.00
N VAL A 78 11.13 1.98 -1.95
CA VAL A 78 9.87 2.74 -1.86
C VAL A 78 10.17 4.17 -1.43
N HIS A 79 9.18 5.06 -1.54
CA HIS A 79 9.29 6.40 -0.98
C HIS A 79 9.63 6.37 0.53
N PRO A 80 10.17 7.46 1.09
CA PRO A 80 10.18 7.63 2.53
C PRO A 80 8.76 7.73 3.08
N ASN A 81 8.60 7.45 4.37
CA ASN A 81 7.33 7.65 5.07
C ASN A 81 6.91 9.14 4.99
N VAL A 82 7.88 10.04 5.13
CA VAL A 82 7.74 11.49 4.95
C VAL A 82 8.67 11.97 3.84
N CYS A 83 8.08 12.48 2.74
CA CYS A 83 8.83 13.08 1.63
C CYS A 83 9.73 14.22 2.11
N GLY A 84 10.97 14.26 1.61
CA GLY A 84 12.03 15.17 2.04
C GLY A 84 12.79 14.73 3.29
N SER A 85 12.38 13.63 3.96
CA SER A 85 13.02 13.15 5.19
C SER A 85 13.55 11.72 5.04
N PRO A 86 14.86 11.54 4.73
CA PRO A 86 15.46 10.20 4.58
C PRO A 86 15.52 9.43 5.92
N LEU A 87 15.34 10.09 7.06
CA LEU A 87 15.34 9.46 8.38
C LEU A 87 13.94 9.02 8.84
N SER A 88 12.89 9.30 8.06
CA SER A 88 11.50 9.00 8.44
C SER A 88 11.14 7.51 8.34
N GLY A 89 12.07 6.66 7.90
CA GLY A 89 11.78 5.29 7.47
C GLY A 89 11.11 5.25 6.10
N THR A 90 10.72 4.05 5.68
CA THR A 90 10.13 3.79 4.37
C THR A 90 8.60 3.79 4.41
N ARG A 91 7.96 4.16 3.29
CA ARG A 91 6.50 4.17 3.10
C ARG A 91 5.86 2.85 3.49
N PHE A 92 6.51 1.75 3.11
CA PHE A 92 6.21 0.42 3.60
C PHE A 92 7.35 -0.04 4.50
N PRO A 93 7.08 -0.60 5.68
CA PRO A 93 8.13 -1.09 6.57
C PRO A 93 9.06 -2.12 5.90
N LYS A 94 10.28 -2.25 6.44
CA LYS A 94 11.22 -3.30 6.03
C LYS A 94 10.53 -4.68 6.06
N GLY A 95 10.67 -5.45 4.99
CA GLY A 95 10.18 -6.83 4.91
C GLY A 95 8.72 -6.96 4.46
N THR A 96 8.02 -5.83 4.24
CA THR A 96 6.73 -5.84 3.55
C THR A 96 6.89 -6.52 2.19
N ILE A 97 5.97 -7.43 1.90
CA ILE A 97 5.87 -8.12 0.61
C ILE A 97 4.91 -7.35 -0.27
N ILE A 98 5.38 -6.92 -1.44
CA ILE A 98 4.54 -6.35 -2.48
C ILE A 98 4.23 -7.49 -3.46
N ASN A 99 2.95 -7.79 -3.67
CA ASN A 99 2.48 -8.77 -4.64
C ASN A 99 1.64 -8.10 -5.72
N THR A 100 2.17 -7.98 -6.94
CA THR A 100 1.46 -7.38 -8.07
C THR A 100 0.40 -8.33 -8.61
N HIS A 101 -0.78 -7.80 -8.92
CA HIS A 101 -1.91 -8.58 -9.46
C HIS A 101 -1.61 -9.10 -10.87
N THR A 102 -0.73 -8.40 -11.61
CA THR A 102 -0.19 -8.84 -12.89
C THR A 102 1.30 -9.09 -12.74
N SER A 103 1.78 -10.21 -13.28
CA SER A 103 3.22 -10.50 -13.30
C SER A 103 3.99 -9.54 -14.21
N LEU A 104 5.14 -9.09 -13.75
CA LEU A 104 6.05 -8.22 -14.48
C LEU A 104 7.15 -9.05 -15.16
N GLY A 105 7.33 -8.84 -16.46
CA GLY A 105 8.40 -9.48 -17.23
C GLY A 105 9.77 -8.88 -16.89
N MET A 106 10.73 -9.74 -16.59
CA MET A 106 12.11 -9.37 -16.29
C MET A 106 13.02 -9.61 -17.51
N PRO A 107 14.11 -8.84 -17.67
CA PRO A 107 15.04 -8.98 -18.79
C PRO A 107 15.67 -10.37 -18.98
N ASN A 108 15.73 -11.18 -17.91
CA ASN A 108 16.22 -12.56 -17.95
C ASN A 108 15.16 -13.57 -18.45
N GLY A 109 14.02 -13.10 -18.95
CA GLY A 109 12.90 -13.93 -19.42
C GLY A 109 12.00 -14.49 -18.30
N SER A 110 12.34 -14.23 -17.03
CA SER A 110 11.46 -14.62 -15.92
C SER A 110 10.32 -13.63 -15.73
N ALA A 111 9.23 -14.08 -15.11
CA ALA A 111 8.15 -13.22 -14.64
C ALA A 111 8.19 -13.16 -13.11
N LYS A 112 7.91 -11.99 -12.53
CA LYS A 112 7.87 -11.77 -11.08
C LYS A 112 6.61 -11.00 -10.71
N SER A 113 5.96 -11.42 -9.63
CA SER A 113 4.87 -10.67 -8.99
C SER A 113 5.23 -10.24 -7.57
N THR A 114 6.20 -10.90 -6.93
CA THR A 114 6.53 -10.69 -5.52
C THR A 114 7.85 -9.94 -5.35
N PHE A 115 7.80 -8.87 -4.57
CA PHE A 115 8.94 -8.02 -4.23
C PHE A 115 9.00 -7.77 -2.73
N VAL A 116 10.20 -7.50 -2.20
CA VAL A 116 10.42 -7.31 -0.77
C VAL A 116 10.98 -5.92 -0.53
N VAL A 117 10.32 -5.15 0.34
CA VAL A 117 10.76 -3.80 0.70
C VAL A 117 12.00 -3.89 1.57
N GLU A 118 13.13 -3.45 1.03
CA GLU A 118 14.40 -3.41 1.76
C GLU A 118 15.13 -2.07 1.61
N ASP A 119 14.68 -1.21 0.70
CA ASP A 119 15.38 -0.01 0.29
C ASP A 119 14.48 1.23 0.26
N MET A 120 15.10 2.41 0.16
CA MET A 120 14.43 3.69 0.02
C MET A 120 14.89 4.37 -1.27
N GLY A 121 13.93 4.89 -2.03
CA GLY A 121 14.18 5.68 -3.23
C GLY A 121 13.32 6.94 -3.25
N ASP A 122 13.60 7.82 -4.20
CA ASP A 122 12.84 9.05 -4.44
C ASP A 122 12.48 9.82 -3.15
N VAL A 123 13.52 10.19 -2.40
CA VAL A 123 13.40 10.81 -1.07
C VAL A 123 12.55 12.07 -1.10
N TYR A 124 12.62 12.87 -2.16
CA TYR A 124 11.90 14.14 -2.27
C TYR A 124 10.50 14.00 -2.87
N CYS A 125 10.15 12.82 -3.42
CA CYS A 125 8.86 12.56 -4.05
C CYS A 125 8.50 13.54 -5.19
N ASP A 126 9.49 14.04 -5.92
CA ASP A 126 9.35 15.10 -6.92
C ASP A 126 9.43 14.60 -8.38
N ARG A 127 9.60 13.28 -8.56
CA ARG A 127 9.72 12.62 -9.88
C ARG A 127 8.38 12.40 -10.60
N GLY A 128 7.26 12.89 -10.04
CA GLY A 128 5.91 12.64 -10.58
C GLY A 128 5.53 11.16 -10.58
N LEU A 129 5.97 10.45 -9.54
CA LEU A 129 5.61 9.06 -9.25
C LEU A 129 4.42 9.04 -8.28
N SER A 130 3.60 7.99 -8.34
CA SER A 130 2.47 7.84 -7.43
C SER A 130 2.94 7.63 -5.99
N TYR A 131 2.12 8.01 -5.02
CA TYR A 131 2.51 8.04 -3.61
C TYR A 131 2.93 6.68 -3.03
N ASN A 132 2.39 5.59 -3.61
CA ASN A 132 2.72 4.22 -3.24
C ASN A 132 3.61 3.54 -4.30
N TRP A 133 4.38 4.31 -5.05
CA TRP A 133 5.34 3.77 -6.01
C TRP A 133 6.38 2.85 -5.35
N PHE A 134 6.89 1.89 -6.14
CA PHE A 134 8.08 1.13 -5.81
C PHE A 134 9.04 0.95 -7.00
N ASP A 135 10.34 0.85 -6.70
CA ASP A 135 11.45 0.65 -7.63
C ASP A 135 12.02 -0.75 -7.50
N ILE A 136 12.14 -1.49 -8.60
CA ILE A 136 12.70 -2.85 -8.58
C ILE A 136 14.21 -2.78 -8.82
N TYR A 137 15.00 -3.46 -7.98
CA TYR A 137 16.43 -3.55 -8.19
C TYR A 137 16.78 -4.45 -9.39
N PHE A 138 17.37 -3.88 -10.43
CA PHE A 138 17.73 -4.56 -11.68
C PHE A 138 19.17 -5.08 -11.70
N GLY A 139 19.91 -4.91 -10.61
CA GLY A 139 21.25 -5.46 -10.44
C GLY A 139 22.35 -4.40 -10.38
N VAL A 140 23.59 -4.86 -10.46
CA VAL A 140 24.77 -4.00 -10.37
C VAL A 140 24.84 -3.06 -11.58
N SER A 141 25.21 -1.80 -11.35
CA SER A 141 25.38 -0.79 -12.38
C SER A 141 26.34 -1.27 -13.48
N SER A 142 25.76 -1.56 -14.64
CA SER A 142 26.42 -1.90 -15.89
C SER A 142 25.58 -1.33 -17.03
N THR A 143 26.16 -1.18 -18.22
CA THR A 143 25.42 -0.71 -19.40
C THR A 143 24.18 -1.57 -19.68
N SER A 144 24.29 -2.89 -19.55
CA SER A 144 23.17 -3.81 -19.78
C SER A 144 22.04 -3.61 -18.75
N ASN A 145 22.35 -3.62 -17.46
CA ASN A 145 21.33 -3.47 -16.42
C ASN A 145 20.69 -2.08 -16.43
N TYR A 146 21.47 -1.04 -16.71
CA TYR A 146 20.95 0.31 -16.87
C TYR A 146 19.97 0.41 -18.04
N ASN A 147 20.36 -0.09 -19.21
CA ASN A 147 19.46 -0.11 -20.39
C ASN A 147 18.19 -0.93 -20.12
N ASN A 148 18.32 -2.06 -19.43
CA ASN A 148 17.18 -2.87 -19.01
C ASN A 148 16.24 -2.11 -18.07
N ALA A 149 16.78 -1.36 -17.10
CA ALA A 149 15.99 -0.55 -16.17
C ALA A 149 15.27 0.61 -16.89
N VAL A 150 15.95 1.26 -17.84
CA VAL A 150 15.35 2.30 -18.69
C VAL A 150 14.23 1.71 -19.56
N ASN A 151 14.48 0.57 -20.21
CA ASN A 151 13.51 -0.07 -21.10
C ASN A 151 12.30 -0.67 -20.35
N PHE A 152 12.47 -1.04 -19.08
CA PHE A 152 11.35 -1.42 -18.22
C PHE A 152 10.34 -0.27 -18.08
N GLY A 153 10.82 0.97 -18.11
CA GLY A 153 9.99 2.16 -18.15
C GLY A 153 9.26 2.42 -16.83
N LYS A 154 7.99 2.80 -16.94
CA LYS A 154 7.13 3.17 -15.81
C LYS A 154 5.72 2.60 -15.95
N PRO A 155 5.54 1.27 -15.98
CA PRO A 155 4.21 0.67 -16.05
C PRO A 155 3.37 1.07 -14.83
N LYS A 156 2.05 1.03 -15.04
CA LYS A 156 1.05 1.16 -13.98
C LYS A 156 0.57 -0.22 -13.57
N VAL A 157 0.64 -0.53 -12.28
CA VAL A 157 0.23 -1.83 -11.76
C VAL A 157 -0.71 -1.67 -10.57
N SER A 158 -1.53 -2.69 -10.35
CA SER A 158 -2.23 -2.89 -9.09
C SER A 158 -1.51 -3.98 -8.29
N TYR A 159 -1.45 -3.83 -6.97
CA TYR A 159 -0.75 -4.76 -6.10
C TYR A 159 -1.32 -4.73 -4.68
N SER A 160 -0.94 -5.73 -3.90
CA SER A 160 -1.28 -5.87 -2.48
C SER A 160 -0.01 -5.96 -1.63
N THR A 161 -0.10 -5.51 -0.38
CA THR A 161 0.99 -5.60 0.61
C THR A 161 0.67 -6.59 1.72
N TYR A 162 1.71 -7.29 2.21
CA TYR A 162 1.64 -8.30 3.27
C TYR A 162 2.85 -8.21 4.21
#